data_AF-A0A7W0T664-F1
#
_entry.id   AF-A0A7W0T664-F1
#
_cell.length_a   1.000
_cell.length_b   1.000
_cell.length_c   1.000
_cell.angle_alpha   90.00
_cell.angle_beta   90.00
_cell.angle_gamma   90.00
#
_symmetry.space_group_name_H-M   'P 1'
#
loop_
_entity.id
_entity.type
_entity.pdbx_description
1 polymer ?
#
loop_
_entity_poly.entity_id
_entity_poly.type
_entity_poly.pdbx_seq_one_letter_code
_entity_poly.pdbx_strand_id
1 'polypeptide(L)' 'MTDGSLSATTAPSTDPASGDEEEFGSIFNWYNEVHYHSGIGYLRPADLHTGNHTAIIEHRQAALDAAYAAHPERFTA' A
#
# COMPACT_ATOMS: atom_id res chain seq x y z
N MET A 1 17.76 0.83 -65.99
CA MET A 1 17.64 -0.01 -64.79
C MET A 1 17.45 0.93 -63.62
N THR A 2 16.19 1.14 -63.22
CA THR A 2 15.81 2.03 -62.11
C THR A 2 15.87 1.22 -60.82
N ASP A 3 16.74 1.60 -59.89
CA ASP A 3 16.75 1.03 -58.55
C ASP A 3 15.60 1.66 -57.75
N GLY A 4 14.69 0.80 -57.29
CA GLY A 4 13.52 1.18 -56.52
C GLY A 4 13.89 1.36 -55.06
N SER A 5 14.05 2.61 -54.64
CA SER A 5 14.16 2.97 -53.24
C SER A 5 12.86 2.60 -52.51
N LEU A 6 12.93 1.55 -51.70
CA LEU A 6 11.86 1.15 -50.80
C LEU A 6 11.86 2.11 -49.60
N SER A 7 10.91 3.05 -49.57
CA SER A 7 10.57 3.80 -48.36
C SER A 7 10.11 2.80 -47.29
N ALA A 8 10.92 2.65 -46.25
CA ALA A 8 10.52 1.95 -45.04
C ALA A 8 9.41 2.78 -44.35
N THR A 9 8.17 2.29 -44.44
CA THR A 9 7.08 2.73 -43.57
C THR A 9 7.50 2.49 -42.13
N THR A 10 7.74 3.56 -41.38
CA THR A 10 7.84 3.52 -39.92
C THR A 10 6.47 3.10 -39.38
N ALA A 11 6.39 1.90 -38.79
CA ALA A 11 5.26 1.52 -37.96
C ALA A 11 5.17 2.48 -36.76
N PRO A 12 3.95 2.84 -36.28
CA PRO A 12 3.83 3.65 -35.09
C PRO A 12 4.52 2.92 -33.93
N SER A 13 5.46 3.60 -33.29
CA SER A 13 6.00 3.20 -31.99
C SER A 13 4.85 3.29 -30.99
N THR A 14 4.27 2.15 -30.63
CA THR A 14 3.56 2.00 -29.37
C THR A 14 4.63 1.82 -28.31
N ASP A 15 5.03 2.90 -27.65
CA ASP A 15 5.66 2.80 -26.35
C ASP A 15 4.55 2.47 -25.33
N PRO A 16 4.52 1.26 -24.73
CA PRO A 16 3.46 0.89 -23.79
C PRO A 16 3.67 1.47 -22.38
N ALA A 17 4.70 2.29 -22.13
CA ALA A 17 5.16 2.59 -20.77
C ALA A 17 4.59 3.87 -20.11
N SER A 18 3.36 4.31 -20.41
CA SER A 18 2.87 5.59 -19.83
C SER A 18 1.54 5.54 -19.08
N GLY A 19 0.94 4.37 -18.84
CA GLY A 19 -0.34 4.25 -18.12
C GLY A 19 -0.24 3.47 -16.81
N ASP A 20 0.40 2.31 -16.86
CA ASP A 20 0.24 1.31 -15.79
C ASP A 20 1.22 1.51 -14.63
N GLU A 21 2.41 2.05 -14.88
CA GLU A 21 3.47 2.18 -13.87
C GLU A 21 3.09 3.16 -12.73
N GLU A 22 2.40 4.26 -13.06
CA GLU A 22 1.90 5.22 -12.08
C GLU A 22 0.78 4.61 -11.23
N GLU A 23 -0.12 3.83 -11.85
CA GLU A 23 -1.21 3.13 -11.16
C GLU A 23 -0.67 2.07 -10.20
N PHE A 24 0.27 1.22 -10.65
CA PHE A 24 0.90 0.22 -9.80
C PHE A 24 1.69 0.87 -8.65
N GLY A 25 2.44 1.94 -8.92
CA GLY A 25 3.13 2.70 -7.88
C GLY A 25 2.18 3.23 -6.80
N SER A 26 1.02 3.75 -7.20
CA SER A 26 0.00 4.24 -6.28
C SER A 26 -0.56 3.13 -5.37
N ILE A 27 -0.75 1.92 -5.90
CA ILE A 27 -1.22 0.75 -5.15
C ILE A 27 -0.21 0.35 -4.08
N PHE A 28 1.09 0.29 -4.42
CA PHE A 28 2.14 -0.04 -3.44
C PHE A 28 2.24 1.01 -2.34
N ASN A 29 2.15 2.29 -2.68
CA ASN A 29 2.16 3.36 -1.69
C ASN A 29 0.95 3.25 -0.75
N TRP A 30 -0.26 3.08 -1.30
CA TRP A 30 -1.46 2.91 -0.48
C TRP A 30 -1.38 1.67 0.42
N TYR A 31 -0.92 0.54 -0.12
CA TYR A 31 -0.76 -0.70 0.64
C TYR A 31 0.19 -0.54 1.84
N ASN A 32 1.33 0.11 1.64
CA ASN A 32 2.37 0.20 2.66
C ASN A 32 2.16 1.34 3.66
N GLU A 33 1.62 2.48 3.23
CA GLU A 33 1.64 3.74 4.00
C GLU A 33 0.25 4.21 4.46
N VAL A 34 -0.83 3.64 3.92
CA VAL A 34 -2.20 4.14 4.17
C VAL A 34 -3.13 3.05 4.66
N HIS A 35 -3.16 1.89 4.01
CA HIS A 35 -4.09 0.81 4.34
C HIS A 35 -3.71 0.11 5.64
N TYR A 36 -4.69 -0.06 6.53
CA TYR A 36 -4.52 -0.82 7.76
C TYR A 36 -4.91 -2.28 7.52
N HIS A 37 -3.98 -3.19 7.79
CA HIS A 37 -4.14 -4.60 7.45
C HIS A 37 -4.54 -5.41 8.68
N SER A 38 -5.66 -6.12 8.60
CA SER A 38 -6.16 -6.96 9.69
C SER A 38 -5.17 -8.06 10.07
N GLY A 39 -4.44 -8.63 9.11
CA GLY A 39 -3.45 -9.69 9.33
C GLY A 39 -2.23 -9.27 10.15
N ILE A 40 -2.03 -7.97 10.37
CA ILE A 40 -0.95 -7.40 11.21
C ILE A 40 -1.51 -6.46 12.27
N GLY A 41 -2.71 -6.75 12.79
CA GLY A 41 -3.28 -6.00 13.92
C GLY A 41 -3.73 -4.59 13.56
N TYR A 42 -4.23 -4.38 12.34
CA TYR A 42 -4.58 -3.06 11.80
C TYR A 42 -3.42 -2.07 11.95
N LEU A 43 -2.25 -2.51 11.51
CA LEU A 43 -1.06 -1.68 11.30
C LEU A 43 -0.84 -1.51 9.80
N ARG A 44 -0.04 -0.51 9.45
CA ARG A 44 0.48 -0.38 8.09
C ARG A 44 1.80 -1.15 8.00
N PRO A 45 2.16 -1.75 6.86
CA PRO A 45 3.45 -2.42 6.68
C PRO A 45 4.63 -1.50 7.01
N ALA A 46 4.54 -0.21 6.68
CA ALA A 46 5.56 0.77 7.05
C ALA A 46 5.78 0.88 8.57
N ASP A 47 4.74 0.74 9.39
CA ASP A 47 4.87 0.76 10.86
C ASP A 47 5.62 -0.48 11.39
N LEU A 48 5.54 -1.61 10.69
CA LEU A 48 6.35 -2.80 11.01
C LEU A 48 7.80 -2.59 10.60
N HIS A 49 8.04 -2.17 9.36
CA HIS A 49 9.40 -1.99 8.82
C HIS A 49 10.20 -0.95 9.62
N THR A 50 9.55 0.11 10.09
CA THR A 50 10.18 1.17 10.88
C THR A 50 10.26 0.87 12.38
N GLY A 51 9.64 -0.23 12.84
CA GLY A 51 9.60 -0.59 14.26
C GLY A 51 8.57 0.19 15.11
N ASN A 52 7.79 1.08 14.51
CA ASN A 52 6.79 1.90 15.21
C ASN A 52 5.63 1.10 15.81
N HIS A 53 5.39 -0.12 15.31
CA HIS A 53 4.30 -0.99 15.74
C HIS A 53 4.23 -1.22 17.26
N THR A 54 5.37 -1.33 17.95
CA THR A 54 5.39 -1.55 19.41
C THR A 54 4.71 -0.40 20.15
N ALA A 55 5.11 0.84 19.88
CA ALA A 55 4.54 2.02 20.52
C ALA A 55 3.04 2.19 20.21
N ILE A 56 2.63 1.86 18.98
CA ILE A 56 1.22 1.90 18.58
C ILE A 56 0.39 0.87 19.37
N ILE A 57 0.90 -0.36 19.48
CA ILE A 57 0.22 -1.44 20.21
C ILE A 57 0.13 -1.10 21.70
N GLU A 58 1.22 -0.62 22.31
CA GLU A 58 1.23 -0.19 23.71
C GLU A 58 0.20 0.89 23.99
N HIS A 59 0.12 1.91 23.12
CA HIS A 59 -0.87 2.98 23.27
C HIS A 59 -2.31 2.46 23.15
N ARG A 60 -2.57 1.56 22.19
CA ARG A 60 -3.89 0.93 22.01
C ARG A 60 -4.26 0.09 23.23
N GLN A 61 -3.31 -0.67 23.77
CA GLN A 61 -3.55 -1.49 24.96
C GLN A 61 -3.90 -0.62 26.17
N ALA A 62 -3.16 0.46 26.41
CA ALA A 62 -3.47 1.38 27.50
C ALA A 62 -4.89 1.98 27.38
N ALA A 63 -5.34 2.30 26.16
CA ALA A 63 -6.70 2.78 25.93
C ALA A 63 -7.75 1.70 26.22
N LEU A 64 -7.49 0.45 25.83
CA LEU A 64 -8.37 -0.69 26.11
C LEU A 64 -8.43 -1.01 27.62
N ASP A 65 -7.29 -0.96 28.30
CA ASP A 65 -7.20 -1.16 29.75
C ASP A 65 -8.01 -0.11 30.50
N ALA A 66 -7.90 1.16 30.10
CA ALA A 66 -8.69 2.24 30.69
C ALA A 66 -10.20 2.06 30.43
N ALA A 67 -10.57 1.65 29.21
CA ALA A 67 -11.97 1.39 28.88
C ALA A 67 -12.53 0.18 29.66
N TYR A 68 -11.73 -0.88 29.83
CA TYR A 68 -12.09 -2.04 30.63
C TYR A 68 -12.29 -1.68 32.10
N ALA A 69 -11.35 -0.91 32.68
CA ALA A 69 -11.45 -0.47 34.07
C ALA A 69 -12.71 0.38 34.34
N ALA A 70 -13.13 1.19 33.36
CA ALA A 70 -14.32 2.02 33.48
C ALA A 70 -15.64 1.24 33.32
N HIS A 71 -15.67 0.24 32.42
CA HIS A 71 -16.89 -0.47 32.04
C HIS A 71 -16.61 -1.97 31.78
N PRO A 72 -16.23 -2.74 32.81
CA PRO A 72 -15.87 -4.15 32.62
C PRO A 72 -17.02 -5.00 32.06
N GLU A 73 -18.27 -4.63 32.33
CA GLU A 73 -19.48 -5.29 31.81
C GLU A 73 -19.60 -5.25 30.29
N ARG A 74 -18.87 -4.37 29.60
CA ARG A 74 -18.85 -4.30 28.13
C ARG A 74 -17.86 -5.28 27.49
N PHE A 75 -17.04 -5.94 28.29
CA PHE A 75 -16.00 -6.88 27.85
C PHE A 75 -16.34 -8.27 28.37
N THR A 76 -17.37 -8.89 27.78
CA THR A 76 -17.76 -10.27 28.07
C THR A 76 -17.14 -11.23 27.06
N ALA A 77 -16.71 -12.41 27.53
CA ALA A 77 -16.18 -13.49 26.68
C ALA A 77 -17.27 -14.23 25.90
#